data_AF-A0A5U5DY93-F1
#
_entry.id   AF-A0A5U5DY93-F1
#
_cell.length_a   1.000
_cell.length_b   1.000
_cell.length_c   1.000
_cell.angle_alpha   90.00
_cell.angle_beta   90.00
_cell.angle_gamma   90.00
#
_symmetry.space_group_name_H-M   'P 1'
#
loop_
_entity.id
_entity.type
_entity.pdbx_description
1 polymer ?
#
loop_
_entity_poly.entity_id
_entity_poly.type
_entity_poly.pdbx_seq_one_letter_code
_entity_poly.pdbx_strand_id
1 'polypeptide(L)'
;WPDAQRVAFYLAGRAPYTPVDTATVLALLSRYGYEVKADMTAREQQRVIMAFQMHFRPAQWNGIADAETQAIAEALLEKYGQD
;
A
#
# COMPACT_ATOMS: atom_id res chain seq x y z
N TRP A 1 -9.58 4.49 7.74
CA TRP A 1 -8.31 5.23 7.82
C TRP A 1 -7.31 4.44 8.64
N PRO A 2 -6.02 4.37 8.25
CA PRO A 2 -4.98 3.67 9.02
C PRO A 2 -4.74 4.31 10.39
N ASP A 3 -4.34 3.50 11.37
CA ASP A 3 -3.86 4.00 12.66
C ASP A 3 -2.40 4.45 12.54
N ALA A 4 -2.09 5.69 12.96
CA ALA A 4 -0.76 6.28 12.79
C ALA A 4 0.34 5.55 13.58
N GLN A 5 0.03 5.02 14.78
CA GLN A 5 1.01 4.26 15.56
C GLN A 5 1.33 2.93 14.88
N ARG A 6 0.31 2.29 14.28
CA ARG A 6 0.52 1.05 13.50
C ARG A 6 1.30 1.30 12.22
N VAL A 7 1.05 2.40 11.51
CA VAL A 7 1.87 2.79 10.34
C VAL A 7 3.33 3.02 10.76
N ALA A 8 3.58 3.73 11.86
CA ALA A 8 4.93 3.94 12.37
C ALA A 8 5.64 2.62 12.76
N PHE A 9 4.89 1.68 13.35
CA PHE A 9 5.39 0.34 13.67
C PHE A 9 5.86 -0.41 12.42
N TYR A 10 5.04 -0.45 11.36
CA TYR A 10 5.38 -1.13 10.10
C TYR A 10 6.43 -0.40 9.24
N LEU A 11 6.51 0.93 9.36
CA LEU A 11 7.61 1.69 8.77
C LEU A 11 8.95 1.28 9.39
N ALA A 12 8.97 0.94 10.69
CA ALA A 12 10.14 0.44 11.40
C ALA A 12 11.40 1.32 11.23
N GLY A 13 11.20 2.64 11.16
CA GLY A 13 12.27 3.63 10.97
C GLY A 13 12.80 3.76 9.54
N ARG A 14 12.25 3.02 8.57
CA ARG A 14 12.57 3.21 7.14
C ARG A 14 12.12 4.59 6.67
N ALA A 15 12.86 5.17 5.71
CA ALA A 15 12.43 6.41 5.08
C ALA A 15 11.12 6.17 4.29
N PRO A 16 10.13 7.08 4.35
CA PRO A 16 8.82 6.87 3.74
C PRO A 16 8.86 6.53 2.25
N TYR A 17 9.78 7.15 1.52
CA TYR A 17 9.94 7.00 0.07
C TYR A 17 10.93 5.89 -0.33
N THR A 18 11.41 5.08 0.61
CA THR A 18 12.26 3.93 0.28
C THR A 18 11.49 3.03 -0.68
N PRO A 19 12.01 2.76 -1.90
CA PRO A 19 11.35 1.88 -2.84
C PRO A 19 11.18 0.48 -2.24
N VAL A 20 10.03 -0.12 -2.48
CA VAL A 20 9.77 -1.52 -2.11
C VAL A 20 9.31 -2.28 -3.35
N ASP A 21 9.26 -3.61 -3.23
CA ASP A 21 8.77 -4.43 -4.32
C ASP A 21 7.26 -4.19 -4.58
N THR A 22 6.95 -3.85 -5.83
CA THR A 22 5.57 -3.61 -6.30
C THR A 22 4.69 -4.83 -6.08
N ALA A 23 5.19 -6.04 -6.31
CA ALA A 23 4.40 -7.26 -6.14
C ALA A 23 3.97 -7.47 -4.69
N THR A 24 4.85 -7.16 -3.73
CA THR A 24 4.55 -7.18 -2.30
C THR A 24 3.42 -6.22 -1.94
N VAL A 25 3.45 -4.97 -2.43
CA VAL A 25 2.38 -3.99 -2.17
C VAL A 25 1.06 -4.44 -2.80
N LEU A 26 1.07 -4.88 -4.07
CA LEU A 26 -0.13 -5.36 -4.74
C LEU A 26 -0.77 -6.56 -4.03
N ALA A 27 0.02 -7.48 -3.47
CA ALA A 27 -0.50 -8.59 -2.69
C ALA A 27 -1.23 -8.11 -1.42
N LEU A 28 -0.71 -7.08 -0.74
CA LEU A 28 -1.39 -6.46 0.40
C LEU A 28 -2.69 -5.77 -0.02
N LEU A 29 -2.66 -5.01 -1.12
CA LEU A 29 -3.84 -4.32 -1.65
C LEU A 29 -4.93 -5.31 -2.07
N SER A 30 -4.55 -6.43 -2.68
CA SER A 30 -5.47 -7.51 -3.04
C SER A 30 -6.16 -8.09 -1.81
N ARG A 31 -5.40 -8.42 -0.76
CA ARG A 31 -5.95 -8.90 0.52
C ARG A 31 -6.88 -7.87 1.20
N TYR A 32 -6.62 -6.58 0.98
CA TYR A 32 -7.46 -5.51 1.51
C TYR A 32 -8.76 -5.32 0.71
N GLY A 33 -8.81 -5.78 -0.54
CA GLY A 33 -10.01 -5.74 -1.39
C GLY A 33 -9.87 -4.99 -2.71
N TYR A 34 -8.67 -4.56 -3.10
CA TYR A 34 -8.43 -4.02 -4.45
C TYR A 34 -8.37 -5.15 -5.47
N GLU A 35 -8.92 -4.93 -6.65
CA GLU A 35 -8.78 -5.87 -7.76
C GLU A 35 -7.33 -5.86 -8.27
N VAL A 36 -6.66 -7.01 -8.16
CA VAL A 36 -5.30 -7.25 -8.70
C VAL A 36 -5.36 -8.54 -9.52
N LYS A 37 -4.98 -8.45 -10.79
CA LYS A 37 -4.97 -9.59 -11.73
C LYS A 37 -3.54 -9.98 -12.08
N ALA A 38 -3.32 -11.26 -12.35
CA ALA A 38 -1.98 -11.79 -12.64
C ALA A 38 -1.38 -11.25 -13.95
N ASP A 39 -2.21 -10.84 -14.90
CA ASP A 39 -1.84 -10.36 -16.23
C ASP A 39 -1.80 -8.82 -16.35
N MET A 40 -1.85 -8.10 -15.22
CA MET A 40 -1.79 -6.64 -15.21
C MET A 40 -0.47 -6.12 -15.80
N THR A 41 -0.59 -5.18 -16.73
CA THR A 41 0.52 -4.35 -17.20
C THR A 41 1.08 -3.50 -16.06
N ALA A 42 2.33 -3.05 -16.19
CA ALA A 42 2.95 -2.15 -15.21
C ALA A 42 2.12 -0.86 -14.97
N ARG A 43 1.42 -0.38 -16.02
CA ARG A 43 0.58 0.82 -15.92
C ARG A 43 -0.71 0.55 -15.13
N GLU A 44 -1.29 -0.65 -15.24
CA GLU A 44 -2.46 -1.04 -14.44
C GLU A 44 -2.09 -1.22 -12.97
N GLN A 45 -0.95 -1.89 -12.70
CA GLN A 45 -0.39 -2.02 -11.36
C GLN A 45 -0.19 -0.65 -10.71
N GLN A 46 0.43 0.30 -11.43
CA GLN A 46 0.62 1.67 -10.94
C GLN A 46 -0.71 2.36 -10.62
N ARG A 47 -1.75 2.17 -11.43
CA ARG A 47 -3.08 2.75 -11.18
C ARG A 47 -3.74 2.21 -9.92
N VAL A 48 -3.57 0.93 -9.62
CA VAL A 48 -4.09 0.33 -8.37
C VAL A 48 -3.42 0.96 -7.16
N ILE A 49 -2.08 1.08 -7.17
CA ILE A 49 -1.32 1.71 -6.09
C ILE A 49 -1.70 3.19 -5.95
N MET A 50 -1.83 3.89 -7.07
CA MET A 50 -2.24 5.30 -7.09
C MET A 50 -3.62 5.49 -6.47
N ALA A 51 -4.60 4.64 -6.80
CA ALA A 51 -5.94 4.69 -6.22
C ALA A 51 -5.92 4.48 -4.70
N PHE A 52 -5.09 3.55 -4.22
CA PHE A 52 -4.89 3.34 -2.79
C PHE A 52 -4.26 4.57 -2.10
N GLN A 53 -3.22 5.14 -2.70
CA GLN A 53 -2.55 6.33 -2.18
C GLN A 53 -3.50 7.54 -2.15
N MET A 54 -4.31 7.75 -3.18
CA MET A 54 -5.32 8.83 -3.18
C MET A 54 -6.29 8.71 -2.01
N HIS A 55 -6.62 7.48 -1.59
CA HIS A 55 -7.52 7.25 -0.47
C HIS A 55 -6.81 7.43 0.87
N PHE A 56 -5.65 6.79 1.09
CA PHE A 56 -5.06 6.66 2.44
C PHE A 56 -3.76 7.43 2.64
N ARG A 57 -3.16 8.00 1.58
CA ARG A 57 -1.93 8.78 1.60
C ARG A 57 -2.00 9.98 0.62
N PRO A 58 -2.98 10.89 0.78
CA PRO A 58 -3.26 11.93 -0.22
C PRO A 58 -2.12 12.93 -0.43
N ALA A 59 -1.16 13.01 0.49
CA ALA A 59 0.04 13.84 0.34
C ALA A 59 0.95 13.39 -0.82
N GLN A 60 0.90 12.12 -1.23
CA GLN A 60 1.64 11.60 -2.38
C GLN A 60 0.95 10.38 -3.01
N TRP A 61 0.53 10.53 -4.27
CA TRP A 61 -0.18 9.51 -5.03
C TRP A 61 0.44 9.28 -6.42
N ASN A 62 1.76 9.10 -6.49
CA ASN A 62 2.45 8.88 -7.77
C ASN A 62 2.32 7.43 -8.32
N GLY A 63 1.65 6.54 -7.58
CA GLY A 63 1.48 5.13 -7.91
C GLY A 63 2.75 4.29 -7.74
N ILE A 64 3.80 4.83 -7.11
CA ILE A 64 5.05 4.11 -6.85
C ILE A 64 4.92 3.37 -5.51
N ALA A 65 5.32 2.10 -5.50
CA ALA A 65 5.42 1.31 -4.29
C ALA A 65 6.58 1.81 -3.41
N ASP A 66 6.25 2.33 -2.23
CA ASP A 66 7.23 2.76 -1.23
C ASP A 66 6.88 2.24 0.18
N ALA A 67 7.83 2.41 1.10
CA ALA A 67 7.73 1.88 2.45
C ALA A 67 6.50 2.41 3.22
N GLU A 68 6.13 3.68 3.03
CA GLU A 68 4.94 4.24 3.68
C GLU A 68 3.65 3.67 3.09
N THR A 69 3.58 3.50 1.76
CA THR A 69 2.44 2.85 1.11
C THR A 69 2.26 1.41 1.61
N GLN A 70 3.36 0.65 1.73
CA GLN A 70 3.36 -0.70 2.31
C GLN A 70 2.87 -0.68 3.77
N ALA A 71 3.44 0.18 4.61
CA ALA A 71 3.09 0.26 6.03
C ALA A 71 1.63 0.65 6.28
N ILE A 72 1.07 1.52 5.44
CA ILE A 72 -0.36 1.87 5.48
C ILE A 72 -1.22 0.65 5.13
N ALA A 73 -0.85 -0.11 4.11
CA ALA A 73 -1.59 -1.32 3.73
C ALA A 73 -1.52 -2.40 4.83
N GLU A 74 -0.35 -2.61 5.44
CA GLU A 74 -0.17 -3.53 6.57
C GLU A 74 -1.00 -3.11 7.80
N ALA A 75 -0.99 -1.82 8.16
CA ALA A 75 -1.77 -1.29 9.27
C ALA A 75 -3.29 -1.42 9.05
N LEU A 76 -3.75 -1.25 7.80
CA LEU A 76 -5.16 -1.44 7.45
C LEU A 76 -5.56 -2.91 7.50
N LEU A 77 -4.73 -3.81 6.97
CA LEU A 77 -4.98 -5.25 7.02
C LEU A 77 -4.98 -5.80 8.44
N GLU A 78 -4.11 -5.31 9.32
CA GLU A 78 -4.16 -5.73 10.72
C GLU A 78 -5.50 -5.36 11.38
N LYS A 79 -6.03 -4.19 11.06
CA LYS A 79 -7.26 -3.66 11.65
C LYS A 79 -8.54 -4.27 11.06
N TYR A 80 -8.53 -4.64 9.78
CA TYR A 80 -9.74 -4.99 9.02
C TYR A 80 -9.65 -6.32 8.25
N GLY A 81 -8.51 -6.99 8.22
CA GLY A 81 -8.26 -8.18 7.41
C GLY A 81 -8.36 -9.50 8.16
N GLN A 82 -9.11 -9.56 9.27
CA GLN A 82 -9.30 -10.77 10.10
C GLN A 82 -10.67 -11.44 9.93
N ASP A 83 -11.45 -11.08 8.91
CA ASP A 83 -12.72 -11.78 8.61
C ASP A 83 -12.48 -13.18 8.03
#